data_AF-A0A510HEL7-F1
#
_entry.id   AF-A0A510HEL7-F1
#
_cell.length_a   1.000
_cell.length_b   1.000
_cell.length_c   1.000
_cell.angle_alpha   90.00
_cell.angle_beta   90.00
_cell.angle_gamma   90.00
#
_symmetry.space_group_name_H-M   'P 1'
#
loop_
_entity.id
_entity.type
_entity.pdbx_description
1 polymer ?
#
loop_
_entity_poly.entity_id
_entity_poly.type
_entity_poly.pdbx_seq_one_letter_code
_entity_poly.pdbx_strand_id
1 'polypeptide(L)'
;MEKARRTLFLPEEPVALKSGMRRLIEESPEEGQRAVRDASFLAELLWEEWAERLGAAGMDYGRFLEISRGYAEEIRLWIMGERPWEHCVAGLAGRVWRRIPERAAVAGGGL
;
A
#
# COMPACT_ATOMS: atom_id res chain seq x y z
N MET A 1 -11.12 6.33 21.63
CA MET A 1 -11.35 5.01 21.02
C MET A 1 -11.35 5.02 19.48
N GLU A 2 -11.30 6.18 18.82
CA GLU A 2 -11.31 6.26 17.34
C GLU A 2 -9.94 6.01 16.68
N LYS A 3 -8.83 6.37 17.34
CA LYS A 3 -7.47 6.16 16.82
C LYS A 3 -7.12 4.69 16.59
N ALA A 4 -7.56 3.78 17.46
CA ALA A 4 -7.31 2.34 17.33
C ALA A 4 -8.03 1.70 16.14
N ARG A 5 -9.10 2.33 15.63
CA ARG A 5 -9.83 1.86 14.45
C ARG A 5 -9.10 2.17 13.13
N ARG A 6 -8.11 3.07 13.15
CA ARG A 6 -7.36 3.51 11.96
C ARG A 6 -5.94 2.94 11.86
N THR A 7 -5.71 1.78 12.46
CA THR A 7 -4.43 1.07 12.33
C THR A 7 -4.61 -0.12 11.38
N LEU A 8 -3.78 -0.19 10.36
CA LEU A 8 -3.62 -1.39 9.53
C LEU A 8 -2.55 -2.27 10.18
N PHE A 9 -2.74 -3.58 10.10
CA PHE A 9 -1.69 -4.52 10.48
C PHE A 9 -0.48 -4.31 9.58
N LEU A 10 0.73 -4.37 10.14
CA LEU A 10 1.96 -4.29 9.37
C LEU A 10 2.44 -5.73 9.15
N PRO A 11 2.22 -6.32 7.96
CA PRO A 11 2.66 -7.68 7.70
C PRO A 11 4.19 -7.80 7.78
N GLU A 12 4.68 -9.03 7.92
CA GLU A 12 6.11 -9.30 7.87
C GLU A 12 6.71 -8.87 6.53
N GLU A 13 8.01 -8.56 6.51
CA GLU A 13 8.66 -8.14 5.27
C GLU A 13 8.62 -9.28 4.22
N PRO A 14 8.11 -9.03 3.01
CA PRO A 14 8.10 -10.04 1.96
C PRO A 14 9.49 -10.14 1.31
N VAL A 15 10.45 -10.75 2.01
CA VAL A 15 11.88 -10.81 1.63
C VAL A 15 12.10 -11.41 0.23
N ALA A 16 11.33 -12.44 -0.13
CA ALA A 16 11.41 -13.06 -1.45
C ALA A 16 10.98 -12.09 -2.57
N LEU A 17 9.88 -11.37 -2.36
CA LEU A 17 9.37 -10.35 -3.29
C LEU A 17 10.39 -9.21 -3.46
N LYS A 18 10.93 -8.71 -2.34
CA LYS A 18 11.99 -7.69 -2.34
C LYS A 18 13.20 -8.13 -3.15
N SER A 19 13.67 -9.36 -2.93
CA SER A 19 14.83 -9.91 -3.62
C SER A 19 14.58 -10.07 -5.12
N GLY A 20 13.39 -10.55 -5.51
CA GLY A 20 12.97 -10.66 -6.91
C GLY A 20 12.91 -9.31 -7.61
N MET A 21 12.32 -8.30 -6.96
CA MET A 21 12.23 -6.94 -7.50
C MET A 21 13.59 -6.26 -7.61
N ARG A 22 14.49 -6.47 -6.63
CA ARG A 22 15.87 -5.97 -6.71
C ARG A 22 16.60 -6.56 -7.92
N ARG A 23 16.52 -7.88 -8.09
CA ARG A 23 17.11 -8.57 -9.25
C ARG A 23 16.55 -8.00 -10.56
N LEU A 24 15.23 -7.81 -10.65
CA LEU A 24 14.61 -7.23 -11.85
C LEU A 24 15.17 -5.84 -12.17
N ILE A 25 15.36 -4.98 -11.17
CA ILE A 25 15.95 -3.65 -11.35
C ILE A 25 17.41 -3.73 -11.82
N GLU A 26 18.17 -4.70 -11.32
CA GLU A 26 19.59 -4.91 -11.68
C GLU A 26 19.75 -5.50 -13.09
N GLU A 27 18.92 -6.47 -13.45
CA GLU A 27 18.97 -7.17 -14.74
C GLU A 27 18.30 -6.37 -15.87
N SER A 28 17.23 -5.64 -15.56
CA SER A 28 16.50 -4.81 -16.51
C SER A 28 16.02 -3.50 -15.85
N PRO A 29 16.86 -2.46 -15.81
CA PRO A 29 16.53 -1.21 -15.13
C PRO A 29 15.22 -0.56 -15.59
N GLU A 30 14.94 -0.58 -16.90
CA GLU A 30 13.71 0.01 -17.43
C GLU A 30 12.47 -0.80 -17.03
N GLU A 31 12.56 -2.13 -17.02
CA GLU A 31 11.46 -3.01 -16.59
C GLU A 31 11.23 -2.92 -15.08
N GLY A 32 12.30 -2.97 -14.28
CA GLY A 32 12.25 -2.77 -12.84
C GLY A 32 11.63 -1.42 -12.47
N GLN A 33 12.01 -0.33 -13.16
CA GLN A 33 11.38 0.97 -12.95
C GLN A 33 9.90 0.99 -13.32
N ARG A 34 9.50 0.34 -14.42
CA ARG A 34 8.08 0.21 -14.78
C ARG A 34 7.30 -0.55 -13.73
N ALA A 35 7.82 -1.68 -13.26
CA ALA A 35 7.17 -2.49 -12.23
C ALA A 35 7.03 -1.75 -10.89
N VAL A 36 8.07 -1.03 -10.46
CA VAL A 36 8.01 -0.18 -9.25
C VAL A 36 6.96 0.92 -9.38
N ARG A 37 6.86 1.58 -10.55
CA ARG A 37 5.85 2.62 -10.80
C ARG A 37 4.43 2.06 -10.85
N ASP A 38 4.27 0.84 -11.36
CA ASP A 38 2.97 0.18 -11.40
C ASP A 38 2.51 -0.28 -10.01
N ALA A 39 3.46 -0.64 -9.14
CA ALA A 39 3.26 -0.98 -7.73
C ALA A 39 2.28 -2.15 -7.45
N SER A 40 1.77 -2.82 -8.47
CA SER A 40 0.80 -3.93 -8.36
C SER A 40 1.31 -5.05 -7.46
N PHE A 41 2.54 -5.51 -7.66
CA PHE A 41 3.13 -6.61 -6.87
C PHE A 41 3.05 -6.38 -5.34
N LEU A 42 3.24 -5.14 -4.88
CA LEU A 42 3.14 -4.80 -3.46
C LEU A 42 1.70 -4.48 -3.07
N ALA A 43 0.94 -3.85 -3.97
CA ALA A 43 -0.45 -3.54 -3.72
C ALA A 43 -1.28 -4.82 -3.54
N GLU A 44 -1.12 -5.83 -4.39
CA GLU A 44 -1.81 -7.12 -4.28
C GLU A 44 -1.53 -7.76 -2.92
N LEU A 45 -0.25 -7.88 -2.55
CA LEU A 45 0.16 -8.47 -1.27
C LEU A 45 -0.43 -7.73 -0.06
N LEU A 46 -0.38 -6.41 -0.05
CA LEU A 46 -0.95 -5.63 1.07
C LEU A 46 -2.47 -5.60 1.06
N TRP A 47 -3.08 -5.69 -0.12
CA TRP A 47 -4.53 -5.73 -0.25
C TRP A 47 -5.10 -7.00 0.36
N GLU A 48 -4.47 -8.16 0.18
CA GLU A 48 -4.90 -9.41 0.84
C GLU A 48 -5.07 -9.24 2.36
N GLU A 49 -4.15 -8.51 3.00
CA GLU A 49 -4.17 -8.25 4.44
C GLU A 49 -5.12 -7.12 4.85
N TRP A 50 -5.33 -6.14 3.97
CA TRP A 50 -6.00 -4.88 4.33
C TRP A 50 -7.40 -4.73 3.76
N ALA A 51 -7.79 -5.53 2.78
CA ALA A 51 -9.02 -5.40 2.00
C ALA A 51 -10.26 -5.31 2.86
N GLU A 52 -10.39 -6.14 3.89
CA GLU A 52 -11.57 -6.14 4.77
C GLU A 52 -11.74 -4.78 5.46
N ARG A 53 -10.67 -4.26 6.07
CA ARG A 53 -10.70 -3.02 6.84
C ARG A 53 -10.81 -1.79 5.94
N LEU A 54 -10.12 -1.82 4.81
CA LEU A 54 -10.16 -0.75 3.81
C LEU A 54 -11.50 -0.70 3.10
N GLY A 55 -12.03 -1.85 2.69
CA GLY A 55 -13.36 -2.00 2.09
C GLY A 55 -14.46 -1.50 3.02
N ALA A 56 -14.43 -1.89 4.30
CA ALA A 56 -15.37 -1.38 5.31
C ALA A 56 -15.29 0.15 5.51
N ALA A 57 -14.15 0.76 5.17
CA ALA A 57 -13.94 2.20 5.22
C ALA A 57 -14.21 2.90 3.87
N GLY A 58 -14.72 2.19 2.86
CA GLY A 58 -15.05 2.75 1.54
C GLY A 58 -13.85 2.93 0.61
N MET A 59 -12.76 2.20 0.83
CA MET A 59 -11.62 2.12 -0.08
C MET A 59 -11.76 0.85 -0.92
N ASP A 60 -11.71 0.98 -2.25
CA ASP A 60 -11.61 -0.16 -3.17
C ASP A 60 -10.15 -0.40 -3.61
N TYR A 61 -9.92 -1.53 -4.27
CA TYR A 61 -8.59 -1.91 -4.74
C TYR A 61 -8.02 -0.95 -5.78
N GLY A 62 -8.86 -0.41 -6.68
CA GLY A 62 -8.42 0.51 -7.73
C GLY A 62 -7.87 1.81 -7.13
N ARG A 63 -8.61 2.40 -6.20
CA ARG A 63 -8.20 3.57 -5.41
C ARG A 63 -6.94 3.27 -4.60
N PHE A 64 -6.86 2.10 -3.97
CA PHE A 64 -5.67 1.68 -3.24
C PHE A 64 -4.44 1.56 -4.15
N LEU A 65 -4.58 0.95 -5.33
CA LEU A 65 -3.51 0.83 -6.32
C LEU A 65 -3.03 2.19 -6.81
N GLU A 66 -3.94 3.14 -7.09
CA GLU A 66 -3.58 4.53 -7.44
C GLU A 66 -2.71 5.18 -6.35
N ILE A 67 -3.05 4.94 -5.08
CA ILE A 67 -2.29 5.46 -3.94
C ILE A 67 -0.89 4.82 -3.89
N SER A 68 -0.80 3.52 -4.10
CA SER A 68 0.46 2.77 -4.14
C SER A 68 1.36 3.21 -5.29
N ARG A 69 0.80 3.47 -6.48
CA ARG A 69 1.53 4.05 -7.63
C ARG A 69 2.11 5.42 -7.31
N GLY A 70 1.34 6.27 -6.62
CA GLY A 70 1.80 7.56 -6.10
C GLY A 70 2.84 7.47 -4.98
N TYR A 71 3.18 6.26 -4.52
CA TYR A 71 4.16 5.96 -3.48
C TYR A 71 5.39 5.19 -4.02
N ALA A 72 5.51 5.07 -5.35
CA ALA A 72 6.53 4.26 -6.03
C ALA A 72 7.98 4.54 -5.61
N GLU A 73 8.36 5.80 -5.37
CA GLU A 73 9.74 6.12 -4.96
C GLU A 73 10.09 5.49 -3.60
N GLU A 74 9.13 5.45 -2.69
CA GLU A 74 9.34 4.92 -1.34
C GLU A 74 9.41 3.40 -1.35
N ILE A 75 8.64 2.78 -2.26
CA ILE A 75 8.73 1.36 -2.60
C ILE A 75 10.11 1.05 -3.18
N ARG A 76 10.64 1.90 -4.08
CA ARG A 76 11.99 1.76 -4.64
C ARG A 76 13.05 1.77 -3.53
N LEU A 77 12.99 2.75 -2.64
CA LEU A 77 13.94 2.86 -1.52
C LEU A 77 13.90 1.62 -0.64
N TRP A 78 12.72 1.06 -0.38
CA TRP A 78 12.61 -0.20 0.34
C TRP A 78 13.29 -1.37 -0.40
N ILE A 79 13.01 -1.52 -1.70
CA ILE A 79 13.62 -2.58 -2.53
C ILE A 79 15.15 -2.48 -2.52
N MET A 80 15.69 -1.26 -2.64
CA MET A 80 17.13 -1.01 -2.63
C MET A 80 17.77 -1.11 -1.24
N GLY A 81 16.96 -1.25 -0.19
CA GLY A 81 17.45 -1.33 1.20
C GLY A 81 17.80 0.03 1.80
N GLU A 82 17.42 1.12 1.14
CA GLU A 82 17.57 2.50 1.61
C GLU A 82 16.47 2.88 2.62
N ARG A 83 15.36 2.13 2.65
CA ARG A 83 14.24 2.32 3.58
C ARG A 83 13.85 1.01 4.27
N PRO A 84 13.73 0.97 5.61
CA PRO A 84 13.19 -0.18 6.33
C PRO A 84 11.75 -0.51 5.92
N TRP A 85 11.41 -1.79 5.92
CA TRP A 85 10.08 -2.26 5.57
C TRP A 85 8.99 -1.58 6.40
N GLU A 86 9.16 -1.53 7.73
CA GLU A 86 8.22 -0.95 8.69
C GLU A 86 7.91 0.51 8.36
N HIS A 87 8.94 1.27 7.96
CA HIS A 87 8.78 2.67 7.57
C HIS A 87 8.08 2.82 6.22
N CYS A 88 8.31 1.91 5.28
CA CYS A 88 7.62 1.87 3.99
C CYS A 88 6.13 1.53 4.18
N VAL A 89 5.82 0.42 4.84
CA VAL A 89 4.45 -0.05 5.02
C VAL A 89 3.61 0.90 5.90
N ALA A 90 4.19 1.46 6.97
CA ALA A 90 3.50 2.46 7.80
C ALA A 90 3.25 3.77 7.03
N GLY A 91 4.19 4.17 6.16
CA GLY A 91 4.05 5.34 5.30
C GLY A 91 2.90 5.20 4.29
N LEU A 92 2.80 4.02 3.66
CA LEU A 92 1.70 3.70 2.76
C LEU A 92 0.36 3.63 3.52
N ALA A 93 0.31 2.90 4.63
CA ALA A 93 -0.87 2.80 5.48
C ALA A 93 -1.43 4.18 5.87
N GLY A 94 -0.55 5.11 6.28
CA GLY A 94 -0.95 6.48 6.59
C GLY A 94 -1.50 7.25 5.38
N ARG A 95 -0.94 7.06 4.19
CA ARG A 95 -1.46 7.69 2.94
C ARG A 95 -2.83 7.17 2.55
N VAL A 96 -3.07 5.88 2.77
CA VAL A 96 -4.34 5.22 2.51
C VAL A 96 -5.40 5.77 3.48
N TRP A 97 -5.11 5.81 4.77
CA TRP A 97 -6.04 6.35 5.78
C TRP A 97 -6.43 7.80 5.55
N ARG A 98 -5.50 8.65 5.09
CA ARG A 98 -5.81 10.06 4.77
C ARG A 98 -6.68 10.23 3.52
N ARG A 99 -6.84 9.18 2.72
CA ARG A 99 -7.62 9.19 1.46
C ARG A 99 -8.93 8.44 1.56
N ILE A 100 -9.18 7.81 2.70
CA ILE A 100 -10.51 7.34 3.06
C ILE A 100 -11.40 8.57 3.19
N PRO A 101 -12.52 8.65 2.45
CA PRO A 101 -13.46 9.76 2.59
C PRO A 101 -13.92 9.87 4.05
N GLU A 102 -13.93 11.07 4.63
CA GLU A 102 -14.38 11.28 6.01
C GLU A 102 -15.87 10.93 6.24
N ARG A 103 -16.60 10.50 5.21
CA ARG A 103 -18.03 10.19 5.32
C ARG A 103 -18.48 9.19 4.25
N ALA A 104 -18.56 7.92 4.66
CA ALA A 104 -19.69 7.06 4.36
C ALA A 104 -20.75 7.12 5.49
N ALA A 105 -20.86 8.27 6.18
CA ALA A 105 -21.85 8.48 7.24
C ALA A 105 -22.97 9.41 6.73
N VAL A 106 -23.74 8.92 5.75
CA VAL A 106 -25.13 9.33 5.45
C VAL A 106 -25.75 8.31 4.49
N ALA A 107 -26.17 7.17 5.02
CA ALA A 107 -27.18 6.31 4.38
C ALA A 107 -27.85 5.48 5.49
N GLY A 108 -28.72 6.12 6.27
CA GLY A 108 -29.49 5.46 7.32
C GLY A 108 -30.00 6.45 8.34
N GLY A 109 -31.21 6.97 8.11
CA GLY A 109 -31.87 7.89 9.04
C GLY A 109 -32.74 8.94 8.38
N GLY A 110 -33.39 8.60 7.27
CA GLY A 110 -34.56 9.31 6.79
C GLY A 110 -35.78 8.45 7.05
N LEU A 111 -36.59 8.87 8.03
CA LEU A 111 -38.06 8.91 8.09
C LEU A 111 -38.48 9.11 9.55
#